data_AF-A0AB33KY62-F1
#
_entry.id   AF-A0AB33KY62-F1
#
_cell.length_a   1.000
_cell.length_b   1.000
_cell.length_c   1.000
_cell.angle_alpha   90.00
_cell.angle_beta   90.00
_cell.angle_gamma   90.00
#
_symmetry.space_group_name_H-M   'P 1'
#
loop_
_entity.id
_entity.type
_entity.pdbx_description
1 polymer ?
#
loop_
_entity_poly.entity_id
_entity_poly.type
_entity_poly.pdbx_seq_one_letter_code
_entity_poly.pdbx_strand_id
1 'polypeptide(L)'
;MVKIFLILFALGSLILILSSRFRKQKLYLKVLIYLSFTIVSVFTFFITIIYLWNSSEDYHQRRHFMGIWNIQVLNTTETPIKKVKVINLREPTDTIISDIDGTVNLYEFREGLVVLQAEGYIPDTINVAEMPSTKVYLNKLK
;
A
#
# COMPACT_ATOMS: atom_id res chain seq x y z
N MET A 1 -16.34 -11.59 -5.86
CA MET A 1 -16.93 -11.94 -4.55
C MET A 1 -18.19 -11.15 -4.20
N VAL A 2 -18.25 -9.83 -4.40
CA VAL A 2 -19.42 -8.99 -4.03
C VAL A 2 -20.75 -9.46 -4.63
N LYS A 3 -20.77 -9.85 -5.93
CA LYS A 3 -21.98 -10.37 -6.59
C LYS A 3 -22.49 -11.69 -5.96
N ILE A 4 -21.57 -12.58 -5.56
CA ILE A 4 -21.90 -13.85 -4.91
C ILE A 4 -22.44 -13.59 -3.50
N PHE A 5 -21.86 -12.63 -2.77
CA PHE A 5 -22.36 -12.20 -1.45
C PHE A 5 -23.79 -11.66 -1.53
N LEU A 6 -24.08 -10.78 -2.51
CA LEU A 6 -25.43 -10.25 -2.70
C LEU A 6 -26.46 -11.34 -3.01
N ILE A 7 -26.10 -12.34 -3.82
CA ILE A 7 -26.96 -13.49 -4.14
C ILE A 7 -27.23 -14.33 -2.88
N LEU A 8 -26.20 -14.64 -2.08
CA LEU A 8 -26.36 -15.41 -0.84
C LEU A 8 -27.19 -14.65 0.21
N PHE A 9 -27.00 -13.34 0.31
CA PHE A 9 -27.78 -12.48 1.21
C PHE A 9 -29.25 -12.42 0.81
N ALA A 10 -29.54 -12.30 -0.49
CA ALA A 10 -30.91 -12.32 -1.02
C ALA A 10 -31.59 -13.68 -0.76
N LEU A 11 -30.88 -14.79 -0.99
CA LEU A 11 -31.37 -16.15 -0.72
C LEU A 11 -31.65 -16.37 0.77
N GLY A 12 -30.73 -15.97 1.65
CA GLY A 12 -30.94 -16.10 3.09
C GLY A 12 -32.07 -15.22 3.62
N SER A 13 -32.23 -14.01 3.08
CA SER A 13 -33.38 -13.13 3.37
C SER A 13 -34.70 -13.77 2.93
N LEU A 14 -34.73 -14.44 1.78
CA LEU A 14 -35.89 -15.19 1.31
C LEU A 14 -36.25 -16.35 2.27
N ILE A 15 -35.25 -17.09 2.73
CA ILE A 15 -35.42 -18.19 3.70
C ILE A 15 -35.97 -17.68 5.03
N LEU A 16 -35.52 -16.50 5.50
CA LEU A 16 -36.07 -15.86 6.69
C LEU A 16 -37.54 -15.47 6.54
N ILE A 17 -37.91 -14.87 5.40
CA ILE A 17 -39.31 -14.52 5.10
C ILE A 17 -40.19 -15.79 5.07
N LEU A 18 -39.68 -16.86 4.47
CA LEU A 18 -40.40 -18.14 4.39
C LEU A 18 -40.55 -18.78 5.78
N SER A 19 -39.51 -18.77 6.62
CA SER A 19 -39.58 -19.34 7.98
C SER A 19 -40.53 -18.56 8.90
N SER A 20 -40.62 -17.24 8.73
CA SER A 20 -41.57 -16.40 9.47
C SER A 20 -43.02 -16.79 9.19
N ARG A 21 -43.33 -17.13 7.92
CA ARG A 21 -44.68 -17.49 7.44
C ARG A 21 -45.15 -18.89 7.90
N PHE A 22 -44.26 -19.78 8.32
CA PHE A 22 -44.67 -21.08 8.87
C PHE A 22 -45.26 -20.91 10.28
N ARG A 23 -46.59 -20.96 10.38
CA ARG A 23 -47.35 -20.86 11.65
C ARG A 23 -47.06 -21.98 12.66
N LYS A 24 -46.54 -23.14 12.21
CA LYS A 24 -46.35 -24.33 13.05
C LYS A 24 -45.00 -24.42 13.78
N GLN A 25 -44.07 -23.49 13.57
CA GLN A 25 -42.77 -23.51 14.23
C GLN A 25 -42.81 -22.85 15.61
N LYS A 26 -42.20 -23.51 16.61
CA LYS A 26 -42.02 -22.95 17.96
C LYS A 26 -41.21 -21.65 17.90
N LEU A 27 -41.59 -20.67 18.71
CA LEU A 27 -41.00 -19.32 18.72
C LEU A 27 -39.46 -19.35 18.87
N TYR A 28 -38.93 -20.24 19.72
CA TYR A 28 -37.50 -20.45 19.91
C TYR A 28 -36.76 -20.83 18.61
N LEU A 29 -37.36 -21.68 17.77
CA LEU A 29 -36.72 -22.11 16.51
C LEU A 29 -36.61 -20.93 15.54
N LYS A 30 -37.62 -20.06 15.47
CA LYS A 30 -37.58 -18.84 14.65
C LYS A 30 -36.47 -17.92 15.13
N VAL A 31 -36.41 -17.64 16.43
CA VAL A 31 -35.36 -16.80 17.03
C VAL A 31 -33.97 -17.34 16.70
N LEU A 32 -33.76 -18.66 16.82
CA LEU A 32 -32.48 -19.29 16.52
C LEU A 32 -32.07 -19.14 15.04
N ILE A 33 -33.01 -19.25 14.10
CA ILE A 33 -32.77 -19.02 12.67
C ILE A 33 -32.41 -17.56 12.38
N TYR A 34 -33.10 -16.60 13.01
CA TYR A 34 -32.78 -15.18 12.85
C TYR A 34 -31.39 -14.85 13.43
N LEU A 35 -31.07 -15.41 14.59
CA LEU A 35 -29.79 -15.17 15.26
C LEU A 35 -28.62 -15.73 14.42
N SER A 36 -28.77 -16.95 13.89
CA SER A 36 -27.74 -17.58 13.06
C SER A 36 -27.52 -16.82 11.75
N PHE A 37 -28.60 -16.37 11.08
CA PHE A 37 -28.48 -15.55 9.87
C PHE A 37 -27.78 -14.22 10.15
N THR A 38 -28.08 -13.59 11.29
CA THR A 38 -27.45 -12.32 11.68
C THR A 38 -25.95 -12.50 11.89
N ILE A 39 -25.54 -13.55 12.63
CA ILE A 39 -24.12 -13.85 12.89
C ILE A 39 -23.38 -14.10 11.57
N VAL A 40 -23.94 -14.93 10.68
CA VAL A 40 -23.32 -15.24 9.38
C VAL A 40 -23.22 -13.99 8.50
N SER A 41 -24.25 -13.15 8.46
CA SER A 41 -24.23 -11.90 7.68
C SER A 41 -23.18 -10.91 8.18
N VAL A 42 -23.07 -10.73 9.51
CA VAL A 42 -22.06 -9.86 10.11
C VAL A 42 -20.65 -10.38 9.80
N PHE A 43 -20.42 -11.69 9.98
CA PHE A 43 -19.12 -12.28 9.72
C PHE A 43 -18.69 -12.15 8.25
N THR A 44 -19.60 -12.43 7.32
CA THR A 44 -19.34 -12.30 5.88
C THR A 44 -19.15 -10.84 5.45
N PHE A 45 -19.84 -9.89 6.08
CA PHE A 45 -19.60 -8.46 5.85
C PHE A 45 -18.19 -8.04 6.24
N PHE A 46 -17.71 -8.43 7.43
CA PHE A 46 -16.34 -8.13 7.86
C PHE A 46 -15.28 -8.75 6.94
N ILE A 47 -15.45 -10.02 6.55
CA ILE A 47 -14.55 -10.67 5.57
C ILE A 47 -14.54 -9.90 4.25
N THR A 48 -15.70 -9.43 3.78
CA THR A 48 -15.80 -8.68 2.53
C THR A 48 -15.07 -7.34 2.63
N ILE A 49 -15.18 -6.62 3.75
CA ILE A 49 -14.41 -5.40 3.99
C ILE A 49 -12.91 -5.69 3.98
N ILE A 50 -12.46 -6.71 4.72
CA ILE A 50 -11.03 -7.09 4.77
C ILE A 50 -10.53 -7.45 3.37
N TYR A 51 -11.32 -8.18 2.60
CA TYR A 51 -10.99 -8.55 1.23
C TYR A 51 -10.91 -7.33 0.30
N LEU A 52 -11.91 -6.44 0.33
CA LEU A 52 -11.92 -5.21 -0.47
C LEU A 52 -10.75 -4.30 -0.09
N TRP A 53 -10.44 -4.20 1.19
CA TRP A 53 -9.29 -3.44 1.68
C TRP A 53 -7.97 -4.02 1.15
N ASN A 54 -7.80 -5.34 1.25
CA ASN A 54 -6.60 -6.02 0.75
C ASN A 54 -6.49 -6.02 -0.78
N SER A 55 -7.62 -6.00 -1.49
CA SER A 55 -7.68 -5.94 -2.95
C SER A 55 -7.55 -4.51 -3.49
N SER A 56 -7.58 -3.49 -2.64
CA SER A 56 -7.39 -2.11 -3.08
C SER A 56 -5.99 -1.96 -3.67
N GLU A 57 -5.90 -1.35 -4.85
CA GLU A 57 -4.62 -0.99 -5.48
C GLU A 57 -3.77 -0.15 -4.53
N ASP A 58 -4.38 0.72 -3.72
CA ASP A 58 -3.70 1.51 -2.69
C ASP A 58 -2.96 0.65 -1.66
N TYR A 59 -3.48 -0.52 -1.31
CA TYR A 59 -2.86 -1.42 -0.33
C TYR A 59 -1.68 -2.19 -0.91
N HIS A 60 -1.80 -2.63 -2.16
CA HIS A 60 -0.70 -3.27 -2.89
C HIS A 60 0.41 -2.28 -3.25
N GLN A 61 0.05 -1.06 -3.62
CA GLN A 61 0.99 0.04 -3.83
C GLN A 61 1.70 0.40 -2.52
N ARG A 62 1.01 0.49 -1.37
CA ARG A 62 1.70 0.73 -0.10
C ARG A 62 2.70 -0.37 0.29
N ARG A 63 2.40 -1.66 0.05
CA ARG A 63 3.32 -2.75 0.42
C ARG A 63 4.48 -2.96 -0.55
N HIS A 64 4.31 -2.73 -1.85
CA HIS A 64 5.43 -2.82 -2.79
C HIS A 64 6.46 -1.71 -2.54
N PHE A 65 5.99 -0.54 -2.10
CA PHE A 65 6.83 0.64 -1.96
C PHE A 65 7.48 0.83 -0.57
N MET A 66 7.01 0.16 0.49
CA MET A 66 7.66 0.23 1.81
C MET A 66 9.11 -0.29 1.84
N GLY A 67 9.52 -1.09 0.85
CA GLY A 67 10.89 -1.61 0.73
C GLY A 67 11.85 -0.82 -0.18
N ILE A 68 11.36 0.14 -0.97
CA ILE A 68 12.11 0.73 -2.11
C ILE A 68 12.59 2.17 -1.83
N TRP A 69 12.23 2.76 -0.69
CA TRP A 69 12.45 4.19 -0.45
C TRP A 69 13.77 4.55 0.21
N ASN A 70 14.53 3.55 0.67
CA ASN A 70 15.92 3.75 1.10
C ASN A 70 16.82 3.37 -0.08
N ILE A 71 17.44 4.38 -0.69
CA ILE A 71 18.40 4.18 -1.77
C ILE A 71 19.81 4.36 -1.24
N GLN A 72 20.73 3.53 -1.71
CA GLN A 72 22.15 3.68 -1.43
C GLN A 72 22.82 4.41 -2.58
N VAL A 73 23.44 5.55 -2.30
CA VAL A 73 24.17 6.33 -3.28
C VAL A 73 25.64 5.98 -3.20
N LEU A 74 26.17 5.43 -4.29
CA LEU A 74 27.52 4.90 -4.41
C LEU A 74 28.29 5.67 -5.48
N ASN A 75 29.61 5.60 -5.45
CA ASN A 75 30.42 5.96 -6.61
C ASN A 75 30.58 4.75 -7.55
N THR A 76 31.23 4.97 -8.70
CA THR A 76 31.51 3.91 -9.68
C THR A 76 32.40 2.78 -9.18
N THR A 77 33.05 2.94 -8.02
CA THR A 77 33.85 1.90 -7.34
C THR A 77 33.10 1.26 -6.15
N GLU A 78 31.78 1.39 -6.11
CA GLU A 78 30.89 0.85 -5.06
C GLU A 78 31.14 1.37 -3.63
N THR A 79 31.87 2.48 -3.47
CA THR A 79 32.02 3.14 -2.16
C THR A 79 30.87 4.09 -1.89
N PRO A 80 30.24 4.06 -0.70
CA PRO A 80 29.14 4.97 -0.38
C PRO A 80 29.55 6.43 -0.36
N ILE A 81 28.71 7.28 -0.97
CA ILE A 81 28.90 8.72 -1.01
C ILE A 81 28.13 9.34 0.16
N LYS A 82 28.85 10.07 1.02
CA LYS A 82 28.26 10.72 2.20
C LYS A 82 27.72 12.10 1.86
N LYS A 83 26.75 12.58 2.66
CA LYS A 83 26.16 13.93 2.57
C LYS A 83 25.56 14.25 1.18
N VAL A 84 24.92 13.27 0.55
CA VAL A 84 24.19 13.49 -0.71
C VAL A 84 22.97 14.34 -0.41
N LYS A 85 22.85 15.47 -1.11
CA LYS A 85 21.66 16.32 -1.10
C LYS A 85 20.69 15.80 -2.14
N VAL A 86 19.43 15.69 -1.76
CA VAL A 86 18.33 15.34 -2.67
C VAL A 86 17.44 16.54 -2.81
N ILE A 87 17.32 17.02 -4.03
CA ILE A 87 16.56 18.23 -4.37
C ILE A 87 15.37 17.80 -5.21
N ASN A 88 14.16 18.11 -4.74
CA ASN A 88 12.95 17.89 -5.52
C ASN A 88 12.83 18.95 -6.62
N LEU A 89 12.76 18.53 -7.90
CA LEU A 89 12.61 19.49 -9.00
C LEU A 89 11.25 20.20 -9.02
N ARG A 90 10.23 19.63 -8.38
CA ARG A 90 8.90 20.23 -8.28
C ARG A 90 8.84 21.33 -7.23
N GLU A 91 9.52 21.11 -6.10
CA GLU A 91 9.57 22.02 -4.94
C GLU A 91 11.01 22.05 -4.40
N PRO A 92 11.90 22.86 -4.98
CA PRO A 92 13.34 22.82 -4.72
C PRO A 92 13.75 23.27 -3.31
N THR A 93 12.80 23.69 -2.48
CA THR A 93 12.99 23.98 -1.06
C THR A 93 13.14 22.73 -0.20
N ASP A 94 12.63 21.58 -0.66
CA ASP A 94 12.75 20.33 0.07
C ASP A 94 14.08 19.67 -0.24
N THR A 95 15.03 19.83 0.68
CA THR A 95 16.35 19.20 0.60
C THR A 95 16.53 18.17 1.71
N ILE A 96 16.66 16.90 1.36
CA ILE A 96 17.06 15.84 2.29
C ILE A 96 18.57 15.60 2.16
N ILE A 97 19.26 15.38 3.28
CA ILE A 97 20.69 15.03 3.32
C ILE A 97 20.82 13.55 3.65
N SER A 98 21.62 12.81 2.90
CA SER A 98 21.89 11.38 3.14
C SER A 98 22.52 11.14 4.51
N ASP A 99 22.26 9.96 5.05
CA ASP A 99 22.90 9.48 6.27
C ASP A 99 24.40 9.18 6.05
N ILE A 100 25.12 8.88 7.14
CA ILE A 100 26.57 8.64 7.19
C ILE A 100 27.00 7.47 6.28
N ASP A 101 26.09 6.55 5.99
CA ASP A 101 26.33 5.36 5.16
C ASP A 101 25.98 5.56 3.68
N GLY A 102 25.68 6.80 3.27
CA GLY A 102 25.29 7.14 1.90
C GLY A 102 23.89 6.69 1.51
N THR A 103 23.07 6.35 2.50
CA THR A 103 21.65 6.01 2.31
C THR A 103 20.80 7.28 2.33
N VAL A 104 19.88 7.39 1.38
CA VAL A 104 18.88 8.46 1.32
C VAL A 104 17.49 7.84 1.42
N ASN A 105 16.64 8.44 2.25
CA ASN A 105 15.22 8.13 2.27
C ASN A 105 14.46 9.07 1.33
N LEU A 106 13.82 8.52 0.30
CA LEU A 106 13.02 9.24 -0.70
C LEU A 106 11.51 9.19 -0.42
N TYR A 107 11.09 8.83 0.80
CA TYR A 107 9.68 8.72 1.20
C TYR A 107 8.85 9.97 0.87
N GLU A 108 9.44 11.16 0.92
CA GLU A 108 8.75 12.44 0.68
C GLU A 108 8.71 12.81 -0.81
N PHE A 109 9.46 12.12 -1.68
CA PHE A 109 9.64 12.46 -3.10
C PHE A 109 9.03 11.44 -4.07
N ARG A 110 8.00 10.72 -3.62
CA ARG A 110 7.48 9.47 -4.22
C ARG A 110 7.13 9.49 -5.70
N GLU A 111 6.76 10.66 -6.23
CA GLU A 111 6.25 10.82 -7.59
C GLU A 111 6.98 11.95 -8.34
N GLY A 112 8.21 12.24 -7.93
CA GLY A 112 9.00 13.35 -8.46
C GLY A 112 10.27 12.92 -9.15
N LEU A 113 10.74 13.80 -10.04
CA LEU A 113 12.14 13.83 -10.45
C LEU A 113 12.93 14.50 -9.32
N VAL A 114 13.95 13.79 -8.82
CA VAL A 114 14.87 14.34 -7.81
C VAL A 114 16.28 14.39 -8.36
N VAL A 115 17.00 15.44 -7.99
CA VAL A 115 18.42 15.59 -8.28
C VAL A 115 19.21 15.14 -7.06
N LEU A 116 20.11 14.19 -7.26
CA LEU A 116 21.10 13.77 -6.29
C LEU A 116 22.38 14.57 -6.52
N GLN A 117 22.82 15.31 -5.50
CA GLN A 117 24.01 16.14 -5.56
C GLN A 117 24.95 15.82 -4.39
N ALA A 118 26.23 15.60 -4.68
CA ALA A 118 27.27 15.44 -3.67
C ALA A 118 28.52 16.22 -4.06
N GLU A 119 29.26 16.69 -3.04
CA GLU A 119 30.50 17.43 -3.26
C GLU A 119 31.55 16.55 -3.95
N GLY A 120 32.14 17.04 -5.05
CA GLY A 120 33.12 16.28 -5.83
C GLY A 120 32.51 15.23 -6.78
N TYR A 121 31.18 15.21 -6.94
CA TYR A 121 30.48 14.33 -7.87
C TYR A 121 29.59 15.12 -8.84
N ILE A 122 29.41 14.57 -10.04
CA ILE A 122 28.49 15.07 -11.05
C ILE A 122 27.06 14.77 -10.56
N PRO A 123 26.17 15.77 -10.47
CA PRO A 123 24.78 15.53 -10.08
C PRO A 123 24.06 14.62 -11.07
N ASP A 124 23.14 13.80 -10.59
CA ASP A 124 22.30 12.95 -11.42
C ASP A 124 20.82 13.13 -11.08
N THR A 125 19.94 12.94 -12.07
CA THR A 125 18.50 13.08 -11.90
C THR A 125 17.83 11.72 -12.03
N ILE A 126 17.07 11.33 -11.01
CA ILE A 126 16.35 10.06 -10.99
C ILE A 126 14.84 10.31 -10.91
N ASN A 127 14.07 9.44 -11.57
CA ASN A 127 12.63 9.35 -11.37
C ASN A 127 12.35 8.31 -10.26
N VAL A 128 11.87 8.78 -9.11
CA VAL A 128 11.64 7.93 -7.93
C VAL A 128 10.56 6.87 -8.22
N ALA A 129 9.58 7.19 -9.07
CA ALA A 129 8.48 6.29 -9.42
C ALA A 129 8.90 5.14 -10.36
N GLU A 130 9.94 5.35 -11.17
CA GLU A 130 10.40 4.40 -12.19
C GLU A 130 11.72 3.72 -11.80
N MET A 131 12.09 3.83 -10.52
CA MET A 131 13.42 3.46 -10.08
C MET A 131 13.59 1.93 -10.04
N PRO A 132 14.51 1.36 -10.85
CA PRO A 132 14.58 -0.09 -11.03
C PRO A 132 15.38 -0.80 -9.93
N SER A 133 16.09 -0.06 -9.07
CA SER A 133 16.95 -0.63 -8.04
C SER A 133 17.06 0.29 -6.82
N THR A 134 17.50 -0.28 -5.69
CA THR A 134 17.78 0.45 -4.45
C THR A 134 19.17 1.11 -4.45
N LYS A 135 19.89 1.14 -5.57
CA LYS A 135 21.23 1.73 -5.69
C LYS A 135 21.28 2.77 -6.80
N VAL A 136 22.03 3.85 -6.57
CA VAL A 136 22.33 4.88 -7.58
C VAL A 136 23.83 5.16 -7.57
N TYR A 137 24.38 5.34 -8.76
CA TYR A 137 25.80 5.61 -8.93
C TYR A 137 26.02 7.04 -9.40
N LEU A 138 26.81 7.82 -8.64
CA LEU A 138 27.26 9.14 -9.08
C LEU A 138 28.69 9.07 -9.61
N ASN A 139 28.93 9.76 -10.72
CA ASN A 139 30.25 9.89 -11.31
C ASN A 139 31.06 10.96 -10.59
N LYS A 140 32.34 10.69 -10.32
CA LYS A 140 33.23 11.68 -9.70
C LYS A 140 33.55 12.80 -10.70
N LEU A 141 33.56 14.05 -10.23
CA LEU A 141 34.11 15.18 -11.01
C LEU A 141 35.61 14.93 -11.19
N LYS A 142 36.08 14.97 -12.45
CA LYS A 142 37.49 14.77 -12.80
C LYS A 142 38.37 15.89 -12.26
#